data_AF-A0A7X6NGG4-F1
#
_entry.id   AF-A0A7X6NGG4-F1
#
_cell.length_a   1.000
_cell.length_b   1.000
_cell.length_c   1.000
_cell.angle_alpha   90.00
_cell.angle_beta   90.00
_cell.angle_gamma   90.00
#
_symmetry.space_group_name_H-M   'P 1'
#
loop_
_entity.id
_entity.type
_entity.pdbx_description
1 polymer ?
#
loop_
_entity_poly.entity_id
_entity_poly.type
_entity_poly.pdbx_seq_one_letter_code
_entity_poly.pdbx_strand_id
1 'polypeptide(L)'
;MIKFFKNRFNILYLIIVLLLIILGFRMAVLTIVEGQEYRQIADIKKIKDIPVKAPRGKIFDRNGIILADNVSSFTVQMYTDEIKPEDFNEIAYKLSKILDENMERPIDDFPIELDTFDYINESVEIIDSDLNLEEEIEV
;
A
#
# COMPACT_ATOMS: atom_id res chain seq x y z
N MET A 1 -42.38 20.00 50.16
CA MET A 1 -41.88 19.19 49.02
C MET A 1 -41.35 20.03 47.85
N ILE A 2 -41.73 21.31 47.68
CA ILE A 2 -41.36 22.14 46.50
C ILE A 2 -40.07 22.98 46.65
N LYS A 3 -39.33 22.87 47.77
CA LYS A 3 -38.08 23.66 48.00
C LYS A 3 -36.96 23.36 46.98
N PHE A 4 -37.02 22.21 46.31
CA PHE A 4 -36.06 21.79 45.29
C PHE A 4 -36.08 22.65 44.01
N PHE A 5 -37.22 23.26 43.66
CA PHE A 5 -37.36 24.08 42.44
C PHE A 5 -36.90 25.53 42.61
N LYS A 6 -36.57 25.98 43.84
CA LYS A 6 -36.05 27.35 44.04
C LYS A 6 -34.56 27.45 43.72
N ASN A 7 -33.83 26.34 43.75
CA ASN A 7 -32.40 26.32 43.54
C ASN A 7 -32.07 26.05 42.05
N ARG A 8 -31.47 27.04 41.36
CA ARG A 8 -31.15 26.96 39.91
C ARG A 8 -30.30 25.72 39.56
N PHE A 9 -29.39 25.34 40.45
CA PHE A 9 -28.55 24.15 40.31
C PHE A 9 -29.33 22.84 40.28
N ASN A 10 -30.42 22.74 41.05
CA ASN A 10 -31.20 21.51 41.12
C ASN A 10 -32.09 21.32 39.89
N ILE A 11 -32.54 22.43 39.27
CA ILE A 11 -33.21 22.41 37.97
C ILE A 11 -32.25 21.96 36.87
N LEU A 12 -31.02 22.49 36.85
CA LEU A 12 -29.98 22.07 35.90
C LEU A 12 -29.67 20.58 36.04
N TYR A 13 -29.51 20.09 37.28
CA TYR A 13 -29.27 18.68 37.55
C TYR A 13 -30.41 17.79 37.03
N LEU A 14 -31.66 18.17 37.25
CA LEU A 14 -32.83 17.43 36.76
C LEU A 14 -32.84 17.38 35.22
N ILE A 15 -32.50 18.47 34.54
CA ILE A 15 -32.39 18.50 33.06
C ILE A 15 -31.30 17.55 32.57
N ILE A 16 -30.13 17.54 33.21
CA ILE A 16 -29.03 16.65 32.84
C ILE A 16 -29.43 15.18 33.04
N VAL A 17 -30.08 14.85 34.17
CA VAL A 17 -30.57 13.50 34.44
C VAL A 17 -31.62 13.09 33.40
N LEU A 18 -32.53 13.99 33.03
CA LEU A 18 -33.52 13.73 31.98
C LEU A 18 -32.84 13.44 30.63
N LEU A 19 -31.83 14.23 30.24
CA LEU A 19 -31.04 14.00 29.03
C LEU A 19 -30.34 12.65 29.03
N LEU A 20 -29.74 12.27 30.17
CA LEU A 20 -29.09 10.96 30.32
C LEU A 20 -30.09 9.82 30.19
N ILE A 21 -31.30 9.96 30.73
CA ILE A 21 -32.36 8.95 30.58
C ILE A 21 -32.78 8.82 29.11
N ILE A 22 -32.95 9.94 28.40
CA ILE A 22 -33.28 9.92 26.97
C ILE A 22 -32.19 9.23 26.16
N LEU A 23 -30.92 9.53 26.43
CA LEU A 23 -29.79 8.93 25.74
C LEU A 23 -29.67 7.43 26.06
N GLY A 24 -29.87 7.05 27.33
CA GLY A 24 -29.88 5.67 27.78
C GLY A 24 -31.00 4.87 27.12
N PHE A 25 -32.20 5.45 26.99
CA PHE A 25 -33.31 4.82 26.28
C PHE A 25 -32.98 4.64 24.79
N ARG A 26 -32.41 5.66 24.13
CA ARG A 26 -31.98 5.53 22.73
C ARG A 26 -30.92 4.44 22.54
N MET A 27 -29.96 4.34 23.45
CA MET A 27 -28.98 3.25 23.44
C MET A 27 -29.63 1.88 23.65
N ALA A 28 -30.61 1.77 24.55
CA ALA A 28 -31.33 0.52 24.77
C ALA A 28 -32.12 0.09 23.52
N VAL A 29 -32.73 1.03 22.78
CA VAL A 29 -33.37 0.72 21.49
C VAL A 29 -32.34 0.16 20.49
N LEU A 30 -31.21 0.85 20.33
CA LEU A 30 -30.18 0.44 19.37
C LEU A 30 -29.55 -0.92 19.72
N THR A 31 -29.37 -1.21 21.02
CA THR A 31 -28.71 -2.43 21.48
C THR A 31 -29.65 -3.62 21.67
N ILE A 32 -30.90 -3.41 22.10
CA ILE A 32 -31.86 -4.48 22.40
C ILE A 32 -32.78 -4.74 21.20
N VAL A 33 -33.35 -3.69 20.60
CA VAL A 33 -34.33 -3.83 19.51
C VAL A 33 -33.59 -4.08 18.19
N GLU A 34 -32.66 -3.21 17.84
CA GLU A 34 -31.94 -3.28 16.55
C GLU A 34 -30.65 -4.11 16.64
N GLY A 35 -30.25 -4.54 17.85
CA GLY A 35 -28.98 -5.23 18.07
C GLY A 35 -28.85 -6.56 17.35
N GLN A 36 -29.95 -7.30 17.19
CA GLN A 36 -29.94 -8.58 16.46
C GLN A 36 -29.68 -8.37 14.96
N GLU A 37 -30.26 -7.35 14.36
CA GLU A 37 -30.05 -7.00 12.95
C GLU A 37 -28.60 -6.57 12.71
N TYR A 38 -28.08 -5.67 13.55
CA TYR A 38 -26.69 -5.24 13.43
C TYR A 38 -25.69 -6.37 13.67
N ARG A 39 -26.02 -7.34 14.53
CA ARG A 39 -25.20 -8.55 14.71
C ARG A 39 -25.18 -9.40 13.45
N GLN A 40 -26.33 -9.64 12.81
CA GLN A 40 -26.40 -10.39 11.55
C GLN A 40 -25.61 -9.71 10.44
N ILE A 41 -25.72 -8.39 10.29
CA ILE A 41 -24.95 -7.62 9.30
C ILE A 41 -23.44 -7.75 9.58
N ALA A 42 -23.02 -7.71 10.84
CA ALA A 42 -21.62 -7.88 11.22
C ALA A 42 -21.10 -9.29 10.92
N ASP A 43 -21.90 -10.33 11.19
CA ASP A 43 -21.54 -11.72 10.92
C ASP A 43 -21.40 -12.00 9.43
N ILE A 44 -22.27 -11.42 8.59
CA ILE A 44 -22.14 -11.49 7.13
C ILE A 44 -20.86 -10.79 6.66
N LYS A 45 -20.58 -9.59 7.16
CA LYS A 45 -19.37 -8.83 6.79
C LYS A 45 -18.07 -9.48 7.27
N LYS A 46 -18.12 -10.36 8.28
CA LYS A 46 -16.96 -11.10 8.76
C LYS A 46 -16.46 -12.12 7.74
N ILE A 47 -17.35 -12.67 6.92
CA ILE A 47 -16.99 -13.65 5.90
C ILE A 47 -16.64 -12.89 4.62
N LYS A 48 -15.36 -12.89 4.27
CA LYS A 48 -14.88 -12.35 2.99
C LYS A 48 -14.46 -13.52 2.11
N ASP A 49 -15.23 -13.76 1.06
CA ASP A 49 -14.82 -14.72 0.02
C ASP A 49 -13.62 -14.14 -0.73
N ILE A 50 -12.48 -14.81 -0.62
CA ILE A 50 -11.29 -14.47 -1.39
C ILE A 50 -11.28 -15.44 -2.58
N PRO A 51 -11.63 -14.98 -3.80
CA PRO A 51 -11.64 -15.86 -4.96
C PRO A 51 -10.21 -16.32 -5.26
N VAL A 52 -9.98 -17.63 -5.19
CA VAL A 52 -8.70 -18.22 -5.59
C VAL A 52 -8.68 -18.30 -7.11
N LYS A 53 -7.78 -17.53 -7.74
CA LYS A 53 -7.61 -17.57 -9.20
C LYS A 53 -7.00 -18.92 -9.60
N ALA A 54 -7.63 -19.61 -10.55
CA ALA A 54 -7.06 -20.81 -11.13
C ALA A 54 -5.76 -20.48 -11.90
N PRO A 55 -4.74 -21.36 -11.86
CA PRO A 55 -3.52 -21.18 -12.65
C PRO A 55 -3.83 -21.24 -14.14
N ARG A 56 -3.03 -20.55 -14.97
CA ARG A 56 -3.17 -20.61 -16.43
C ARG A 56 -2.74 -21.99 -16.96
N GLY A 57 -3.25 -22.38 -18.14
CA GLY A 57 -2.70 -23.54 -18.83
C GLY A 57 -1.26 -23.31 -19.29
N LYS A 58 -0.46 -24.38 -19.37
CA LYS A 58 0.89 -24.31 -19.97
C LYS A 58 0.76 -24.07 -21.47
N ILE A 59 1.60 -23.21 -22.01
CA ILE A 59 1.63 -22.91 -23.45
C ILE A 59 2.73 -23.76 -24.08
N PHE A 60 2.38 -24.51 -25.13
CA PHE A 60 3.29 -25.37 -25.87
C PHE A 60 3.46 -24.88 -27.31
N ASP A 61 4.66 -25.05 -27.86
CA ASP A 61 4.90 -24.95 -29.30
C ASP A 61 4.31 -26.19 -30.04
N ARG A 62 4.24 -26.14 -31.37
CA ARG A 62 3.82 -27.26 -32.25
C ARG A 62 4.59 -28.57 -32.00
N ASN A 63 5.81 -28.45 -31.46
CA ASN A 63 6.70 -29.57 -31.14
C ASN A 63 6.51 -30.10 -29.71
N GLY A 64 5.56 -29.57 -28.93
CA GLY A 64 5.28 -29.98 -27.55
C GLY A 64 6.26 -29.40 -26.51
N ILE A 65 7.08 -28.42 -26.90
CA ILE A 65 8.03 -27.74 -26.00
C ILE A 65 7.27 -26.65 -25.23
N ILE A 66 7.47 -26.58 -23.91
CA ILE A 66 6.84 -25.58 -23.04
C ILE A 66 7.48 -24.21 -23.31
N LEU A 67 6.67 -23.24 -23.71
CA LEU A 67 7.08 -21.84 -23.91
C LEU A 67 6.75 -20.96 -22.70
N ALA A 68 5.68 -21.28 -21.97
CA ALA A 68 5.28 -20.54 -20.78
C ALA A 68 4.63 -21.47 -19.75
N ASP A 69 5.02 -21.31 -18.47
CA ASP A 69 4.46 -21.99 -17.32
C ASP A 69 4.15 -20.97 -16.21
N ASN A 70 3.32 -21.34 -15.23
CA ASN A 70 3.10 -20.51 -14.05
C ASN A 70 4.13 -20.88 -12.98
N VAL A 71 4.75 -19.88 -12.39
CA VAL A 71 5.64 -20.04 -11.25
C VAL A 71 5.05 -19.28 -10.06
N SER A 72 5.09 -19.90 -8.88
CA SER A 72 4.69 -19.22 -7.65
C SER A 72 5.73 -18.14 -7.32
N SER A 73 5.28 -16.88 -7.21
CA SER A 73 6.11 -15.76 -6.77
C SER A 73 5.67 -15.33 -5.38
N PHE A 74 6.65 -15.01 -4.53
CA PHE A 74 6.41 -14.43 -3.21
C PHE A 74 6.66 -12.94 -3.29
N THR A 75 5.79 -12.15 -2.68
CA THR A 75 5.90 -10.69 -2.65
C THR A 75 5.92 -10.23 -1.20
N VAL A 76 6.96 -9.48 -0.83
CA VAL A 76 7.04 -8.81 0.46
C VAL A 76 6.49 -7.39 0.29
N GLN A 77 5.54 -7.00 1.14
CA GLN A 77 4.96 -5.66 1.13
C GLN A 77 5.13 -5.03 2.51
N MET A 78 5.47 -3.75 2.51
CA MET A 78 5.66 -2.95 3.70
C MET A 78 4.58 -1.88 3.77
N TYR A 79 3.79 -1.87 4.84
CA TYR A 79 2.76 -0.85 5.08
C TYR A 79 3.29 0.17 6.08
N THR A 80 3.33 1.44 5.69
CA THR A 80 3.80 2.54 6.55
C THR A 80 2.94 2.71 7.80
N ASP A 81 1.64 2.39 7.74
CA ASP A 81 0.72 2.55 8.87
C ASP A 81 0.98 1.56 10.02
N GLU A 82 1.64 0.43 9.75
CA GLU A 82 1.91 -0.62 10.73
C GLU A 82 3.32 -0.50 11.35
N ILE A 83 4.17 0.38 10.82
CA ILE A 83 5.58 0.49 11.18
C ILE A 83 5.81 1.84 11.85
N LYS A 84 6.52 1.81 12.99
CA LYS A 84 6.95 3.05 13.64
C LYS A 84 7.91 3.80 12.72
N PRO A 85 7.79 5.12 12.58
CA PRO A 85 8.69 5.91 11.72
C PRO A 85 10.17 5.72 12.05
N GLU A 86 10.48 5.47 13.32
CA GLU A 86 11.85 5.23 13.83
C GLU A 86 12.48 3.94 13.26
N ASP A 87 11.68 2.90 13.07
CA ASP A 87 12.16 1.55 12.68
C ASP A 87 12.18 1.37 11.14
N PHE A 88 11.53 2.27 10.39
CA PHE A 88 11.34 2.13 8.95
C PHE A 88 12.66 1.99 8.18
N ASN A 89 13.63 2.86 8.47
CA ASN A 89 14.93 2.85 7.81
C ASN A 89 15.71 1.57 8.08
N GLU A 90 15.64 1.04 9.31
CA GLU A 90 16.34 -0.20 9.67
C GLU A 90 15.73 -1.40 8.93
N ILE A 91 14.40 -1.48 8.86
CA ILE A 91 13.70 -2.56 8.16
C ILE A 91 13.96 -2.48 6.66
N ALA A 92 13.89 -1.28 6.06
CA ALA A 92 14.17 -1.06 4.65
C ALA A 92 15.61 -1.46 4.30
N TYR A 93 16.59 -1.10 5.13
CA TYR A 93 17.98 -1.50 4.95
C TYR A 93 18.17 -3.02 5.02
N LYS A 94 17.56 -3.69 6.01
CA LYS A 94 17.60 -5.15 6.12
C LYS A 94 16.99 -5.84 4.91
N LEU A 95 15.86 -5.33 4.43
CA LEU A 95 15.19 -5.87 3.25
C LEU A 95 16.05 -5.70 2.00
N SER A 96 16.61 -4.52 1.76
CA SER A 96 17.52 -4.24 0.65
C SER A 96 18.70 -5.22 0.66
N LYS A 97 19.34 -5.41 1.81
CA LYS A 97 20.47 -6.34 1.93
C LYS A 97 20.11 -7.78 1.57
N ILE A 98 18.95 -8.26 2.00
CA ILE A 98 18.48 -9.62 1.67
C ILE A 98 18.23 -9.75 0.17
N LEU A 99 17.68 -8.71 -0.48
CA LEU A 99 17.43 -8.71 -1.92
C LEU A 99 18.75 -8.71 -2.71
N ASP A 100 19.72 -7.90 -2.29
CA ASP A 100 21.06 -7.85 -2.89
C ASP A 100 21.79 -9.21 -2.76
N GLU A 101 21.70 -9.87 -1.60
CA GLU A 101 22.26 -11.21 -1.38
C GLU A 101 21.64 -12.28 -2.31
N ASN A 102 20.38 -12.12 -2.70
CA ASN A 102 19.69 -13.01 -3.65
C ASN A 102 19.88 -12.58 -5.12
N MET A 103 20.74 -11.60 -5.39
CA MET A 103 20.98 -11.03 -6.73
C MET A 103 19.71 -10.45 -7.39
N GLU A 104 18.75 -10.01 -6.59
CA GLU A 104 17.58 -9.29 -7.11
C GLU A 104 17.95 -7.86 -7.44
N ARG A 105 17.59 -7.40 -8.65
CA ARG A 105 17.87 -6.03 -9.08
C ARG A 105 16.72 -5.12 -8.70
N PRO A 106 16.98 -3.97 -8.05
CA PRO A 106 15.94 -2.97 -7.86
C PRO A 106 15.46 -2.49 -9.24
N ILE A 107 14.15 -2.40 -9.40
CA ILE A 107 13.53 -1.79 -10.58
C ILE A 107 13.57 -0.28 -10.33
N ASP A 108 14.42 0.42 -11.07
CA ASP A 108 14.50 1.87 -11.04
C ASP A 108 13.52 2.46 -12.07
N ASP A 109 12.30 2.73 -11.61
CA ASP A 109 11.28 3.44 -12.39
C ASP A 109 11.35 4.97 -12.13
N PHE A 110 12.38 5.47 -11.46
CA PHE A 110 12.48 6.90 -11.20
C PHE A 110 12.82 7.65 -12.51
N PRO A 111 12.12 8.76 -12.83
CA PRO A 111 12.39 9.54 -14.03
C PRO A 111 13.70 10.36 -13.94
N ILE A 112 14.54 10.10 -12.94
CA ILE A 112 15.76 10.85 -12.66
C ILE A 112 16.93 9.99 -13.11
N GLU A 113 17.39 10.23 -14.33
CA GLU A 113 18.64 9.68 -14.81
C GLU A 113 19.80 10.48 -14.19
N LEU A 114 20.61 9.84 -13.36
CA LEU A 114 21.90 10.41 -12.93
C LEU A 114 22.87 10.27 -14.12
N ASP A 115 23.60 11.35 -14.45
CA ASP A 115 24.54 11.49 -15.59
C ASP A 115 23.96 11.81 -16.99
N THR A 116 22.85 12.55 -17.11
CA THR A 116 22.43 13.11 -18.43
C THR A 116 23.24 14.36 -18.87
N PHE A 117 24.28 14.75 -18.14
CA PHE A 117 25.19 15.81 -18.55
C PHE A 117 26.55 15.21 -18.89
N ASP A 118 26.64 14.55 -20.04
CA ASP A 118 27.92 14.48 -20.74
C ASP A 118 28.34 15.92 -21.05
N TYR A 119 29.34 16.43 -20.33
CA TYR A 119 30.08 17.57 -20.82
C TYR A 119 30.64 17.15 -22.17
N ILE A 120 30.12 17.74 -23.24
CA ILE A 120 30.80 17.71 -24.54
C ILE A 120 32.14 18.39 -24.29
N ASN A 121 33.17 17.58 -24.06
CA ASN A 121 34.52 18.07 -24.03
C ASN A 121 34.87 18.34 -25.49
N GLU A 122 35.09 19.61 -25.82
CA GLU A 122 35.44 20.10 -27.16
C GLU A 122 36.68 19.37 -27.74
N SER A 123 37.45 18.68 -26.90
CA SER A 123 38.55 17.81 -27.32
C SER A 123 38.15 16.49 -28.00
N VAL A 124 36.90 16.04 -27.88
CA VAL A 124 36.43 14.80 -28.54
C VAL A 124 36.10 15.05 -30.01
N GLU A 125 35.68 16.27 -30.37
CA GLU A 125 35.33 16.63 -31.75
C GLU A 125 36.56 16.67 -32.68
N ILE A 126 37.76 16.88 -32.12
CA ILE A 126 39.01 16.87 -32.88
C ILE A 126 39.41 15.45 -33.26
N ILE A 127 39.13 14.45 -32.41
CA ILE A 127 39.57 13.05 -32.63
C ILE A 127 38.78 12.38 -33.76
N ASP A 128 37.47 12.67 -33.88
CA ASP A 128 36.63 12.12 -34.96
C ASP A 128 36.91 12.76 -36.33
N SER A 129 37.47 13.98 -36.36
CA SER A 129 37.79 14.67 -37.61
C SER A 129 39.03 14.12 -38.32
N ASP A 130 40.01 13.60 -37.56
CA ASP A 130 41.24 13.03 -38.09
C ASP A 130 41.08 11.56 -38.51
N LEU A 131 40.12 10.83 -37.95
CA LEU A 131 39.88 9.41 -38.29
C LEU A 131 39.14 9.21 -39.63
N ASN A 132 38.35 10.19 -40.06
CA ASN A 132 37.49 10.07 -41.26
C ASN A 132 38.21 10.35 -42.59
N LEU A 133 39.49 10.73 -42.58
CA LEU A 133 40.25 11.03 -43.81
C LEU A 133 41.06 9.84 -44.35
N GLU A 134 41.25 8.76 -43.58
CA GLU A 134 42.00 7.58 -44.02
C GLU A 134 41.14 6.46 -44.65
N GLU A 135 39.82 6.46 -44.43
CA GLU A 135 38.92 5.40 -44.93
C GLU A 135 38.35 5.63 -46.35
N GLU A 136 38.53 6.82 -46.95
CA GLU A 136 37.88 7.18 -48.24
C GLU A 136 38.72 6.90 -49.52
N ILE A 137 39.83 6.16 -49.45
CA ILE A 137 40.72 5.90 -50.63
C ILE A 137 40.65 4.46 -51.20
N GLU A 138 39.78 3.56 -50.72
CA GLU A 138 39.69 2.21 -51.29
C GLU A 138 38.29 1.84 -51.81
N VAL A 139 37.92 2.39 -52.98
CA VAL A 139 37.10 1.74 -54.03
C VAL A 139 37.55 2.20 -55.42
#